data_AF-A0A2V8Y3D6-F1
#
_entry.id   AF-A0A2V8Y3D6-F1
#
_cell.length_a   1.000
_cell.length_b   1.000
_cell.length_c   1.000
_cell.angle_alpha   90.00
_cell.angle_beta   90.00
_cell.angle_gamma   90.00
#
_symmetry.space_group_name_H-M   'P 1'
#
loop_
_entity.id
_entity.type
_entity.pdbx_description
1 polymer ?
#
loop_
_entity_poly.entity_id
_entity_poly.type
_entity_poly.pdbx_seq_one_letter_code
_entity_poly.pdbx_strand_id
1 'polypeptide(L)' 'MVYNYCMRTNIDINERLVRQARKLTRLKTKRQIVDKALELLVRSERRKGILRYYGSGVWKGDSKAMRRNRV' A
#
# COMPACT_ATOMS: atom_id res chain seq x y z
N MET A 1 -16.55 -12.41 -13.70
CA MET A 1 -16.68 -13.23 -12.48
C MET A 1 -15.41 -13.04 -11.67
N VAL A 2 -15.43 -12.23 -10.60
CA VAL A 2 -14.30 -12.16 -9.66
C VAL A 2 -14.69 -13.09 -8.52
N TYR A 3 -14.20 -14.33 -8.54
CA TYR A 3 -14.43 -15.25 -7.43
C TYR A 3 -13.78 -14.65 -6.19
N ASN A 4 -14.61 -14.20 -5.23
CA ASN A 4 -14.15 -13.75 -3.94
C ASN A 4 -13.75 -14.98 -3.12
N TYR A 5 -12.58 -15.55 -3.41
CA TYR A 5 -12.06 -16.72 -2.72
C TYR A 5 -11.55 -16.30 -1.35
N CYS A 6 -12.46 -16.20 -0.38
CA CYS A 6 -12.13 -15.93 1.00
C CYS A 6 -11.68 -17.24 1.67
N MET A 7 -10.39 -17.37 1.94
CA MET A 7 -9.85 -18.52 2.67
C MET A 7 -9.89 -18.29 4.18
N ARG A 8 -10.25 -19.33 4.93
CA ARG A 8 -10.08 -19.36 6.39
C ARG A 8 -8.77 -20.08 6.68
N THR A 9 -7.86 -19.40 7.35
CA THR A 9 -6.51 -19.92 7.65
C THR A 9 -6.21 -19.67 9.12
N ASN A 10 -5.57 -20.64 9.77
CA ASN A 10 -5.01 -20.47 11.10
C ASN A 10 -3.54 -20.07 10.96
N ILE A 11 -3.18 -18.90 11.48
CA ILE A 11 -1.82 -18.36 11.43
C ILE A 11 -1.48 -17.69 12.75
N ASP A 12 -0.23 -17.82 13.17
CA ASP A 12 0.28 -17.06 14.30
C ASP A 12 0.57 -15.62 13.89
N ILE A 13 0.03 -14.67 14.65
CA ILE A 13 0.19 -13.23 14.39
C ILE A 13 0.70 -12.57 15.67
N ASN A 14 1.68 -11.68 15.53
CA ASN A 14 2.20 -10.90 16.64
C ASN A 14 1.12 -9.94 17.20
N GLU A 15 0.61 -10.25 18.40
CA GLU A 15 -0.44 -9.49 19.08
C GLU A 15 -0.03 -8.04 19.37
N ARG A 16 1.27 -7.76 19.60
CA ARG A 16 1.74 -6.39 19.83
C ARG A 16 1.52 -5.52 18.59
N LEU A 17 1.84 -6.05 17.41
CA LEU A 17 1.62 -5.36 16.13
C LEU A 17 0.13 -5.16 15.85
N VAL A 18 -0.70 -6.18 16.12
CA VAL A 18 -2.16 -6.09 15.95
C VAL A 18 -2.75 -5.00 16.84
N ARG A 19 -2.33 -4.91 18.11
CA ARG A 19 -2.78 -3.86 19.04
C ARG A 19 -2.36 -2.47 18.57
N GLN A 20 -1.13 -2.31 18.08
CA GLN A 20 -0.65 -1.03 17.55
C GLN A 20 -1.42 -0.65 16.28
N ALA A 21 -1.57 -1.57 15.34
CA ALA A 21 -2.33 -1.36 14.11
C ALA A 21 -3.79 -0.96 14.42
N ARG A 22 -4.43 -1.62 15.38
CA ARG A 22 -5.77 -1.28 15.86
C ARG A 22 -5.85 0.15 16.39
N LYS A 23 -4.90 0.57 17.23
CA LYS A 23 -4.86 1.95 17.76
C LYS A 23 -4.72 2.99 16.65
N LEU A 24 -3.86 2.72 15.66
CA LEU A 24 -3.56 3.65 14.57
C LEU A 24 -4.67 3.72 13.51
N THR A 25 -5.32 2.59 13.21
CA THR A 25 -6.27 2.47 12.08
C THR A 25 -7.74 2.44 12.51
N ARG A 26 -8.01 2.22 13.81
CA ARG A 26 -9.36 2.02 14.38
C ARG A 26 -10.11 0.79 13.82
N LEU A 27 -9.42 -0.13 13.14
CA LEU A 27 -10.02 -1.37 12.63
C LEU A 27 -10.42 -2.30 13.78
N LYS A 28 -11.60 -2.94 13.66
CA LYS A 28 -12.25 -3.67 14.77
C LYS A 28 -11.82 -5.12 14.88
N THR A 29 -11.41 -5.77 13.80
CA THR A 29 -11.09 -7.21 13.82
C THR A 29 -9.67 -7.50 13.35
N LYS A 30 -9.09 -8.61 13.84
CA LYS A 30 -7.78 -9.10 13.36
C LYS A 30 -7.82 -9.33 11.85
N ARG A 31 -8.91 -9.90 11.34
CA ARG A 31 -9.16 -10.07 9.90
C ARG A 31 -9.06 -8.75 9.14
N GLN A 32 -9.78 -7.71 9.57
CA GLN A 32 -9.75 -6.40 8.88
C GLN A 32 -8.33 -5.82 8.82
N ILE A 33 -7.57 -5.97 9.90
CA ILE A 33 -6.17 -5.51 9.97
C ILE A 33 -5.31 -6.29 8.96
N VAL A 34 -5.45 -7.62 8.92
CA VAL A 34 -4.71 -8.47 7.98
C VAL A 34 -5.08 -8.16 6.52
N ASP A 35 -6.38 -8.05 6.22
CA ASP A 35 -6.88 -7.70 4.89
C ASP A 35 -6.28 -6.35 4.44
N LYS A 36 -6.28 -5.36 5.34
CA LYS A 36 -5.72 -4.04 5.02
C LYS A 36 -4.20 -4.06 4.86
N ALA A 37 -3.50 -4.84 5.68
CA ALA A 37 -2.05 -4.99 5.57
C ALA A 37 -1.65 -5.62 4.23
N LEU A 38 -2.36 -6.65 3.79
CA LEU A 38 -2.15 -7.30 2.49
C LEU A 38 -2.43 -6.34 1.32
N GLU A 39 -3.53 -5.58 1.38
CA GLU A 39 -3.82 -4.55 0.36
C GLU A 39 -2.68 -3.52 0.27
N LEU A 40 -2.21 -3.02 1.41
CA LEU A 40 -1.13 -2.03 1.47
C LEU A 40 0.19 -2.60 0.96
N LEU A 41 0.50 -3.86 1.27
CA LEU A 41 1.70 -4.55 0.78
C LEU A 41 1.68 -4.62 -0.75
N VAL A 42 0.59 -5.13 -1.34
CA VAL A 42 0.45 -5.23 -2.81
C VAL A 42 0.54 -3.85 -3.46
N ARG A 43 -0.12 -2.84 -2.89
CA ARG A 43 -0.04 -1.45 -3.39
C ARG A 43 1.36 -0.87 -3.28
N SER A 44 2.10 -1.22 -2.23
CA SER A 44 3.49 -0.81 -2.05
C SER A 44 4.39 -1.42 -3.13
N GLU A 45 4.30 -2.73 -3.33
CA GLU A 45 5.10 -3.44 -4.34
C GLU A 45 4.78 -2.97 -5.76
N ARG A 46 3.50 -2.76 -6.09
CA ARG A 46 3.10 -2.20 -7.40
C ARG A 46 3.71 -0.82 -7.64
N ARG A 47 3.77 0.03 -6.62
CA ARG A 47 4.40 1.35 -6.72
C ARG A 47 5.90 1.26 -6.98
N LYS A 48 6.62 0.29 -6.39
CA LYS A 48 8.05 0.08 -6.70
C LYS A 48 8.28 -0.17 -8.19
N GLY A 49 7.31 -0.74 -8.89
CA GLY A 49 7.35 -0.89 -10.34
C GLY A 49 7.58 0.42 -11.10
N ILE A 50 7.26 1.59 -10.53
CA ILE A 50 7.55 2.90 -11.15
C ILE A 50 9.05 3.17 -11.29
N LEU A 51 9.87 2.56 -10.43
CA LEU A 51 11.33 2.75 -10.42
C LEU A 51 11.97 2.29 -11.73
N ARG A 52 11.33 1.38 -12.48
CA ARG A 52 11.80 0.96 -13.82
C ARG A 52 11.84 2.09 -14.84
N TYR A 53 11.09 3.17 -14.60
CA TYR A 53 11.06 4.34 -15.47
C TYR A 53 12.08 5.41 -15.06
N TYR A 54 12.82 5.19 -13.96
CA TYR A 54 13.91 6.08 -13.59
C TYR A 54 15.01 6.03 -14.66
N GLY A 55 15.36 7.19 -15.22
CA GLY A 55 16.36 7.29 -16.29
C GLY A 55 15.89 6.80 -17.68
N SER A 56 14.66 6.29 -17.81
CA SER A 56 14.16 5.78 -19.10
C SER A 56 13.74 6.86 -20.10
N GLY A 57 13.84 8.15 -19.72
CA GLY A 57 13.44 9.28 -20.57
C GLY A 57 11.93 9.37 -20.83
N VAL A 58 11.10 8.58 -20.14
CA VAL A 58 9.63 8.56 -20.31
C VAL A 58 8.99 9.90 -19.95
N TRP A 59 9.59 10.65 -19.04
CA TRP A 59 9.12 11.98 -18.65
C TRP A 59 9.93 13.07 -19.36
N LYS A 60 9.25 13.90 -20.18
CA LYS A 60 9.84 14.98 -21.00
C LYS A 60 9.43 16.40 -20.55
N GLY A 61 9.17 16.61 -19.25
CA GLY A 61 8.76 17.92 -18.73
C GLY A 61 9.95 18.77 -18.24
N ASP A 62 9.74 20.07 -18.07
CA ASP A 62 10.66 20.95 -17.32
C ASP A 62 10.16 21.16 -15.88
N SER A 63 10.87 20.59 -14.90
CA SER A 63 10.50 20.69 -13.49
C SER A 63 10.62 22.13 -12.96
N LYS A 64 11.51 22.96 -13.53
CA LYS A 64 11.68 24.37 -13.14
C LYS A 64 10.49 25.21 -13.58
N ALA A 65 9.95 24.98 -14.79
CA ALA A 65 8.71 25.64 -15.24
C ALA A 65 7.52 25.29 -14.34
N MET A 66 7.37 24.03 -13.95
CA MET A 66 6.25 23.59 -13.11
C MET A 66 6.26 24.16 -11.68
N ARG A 67 7.45 24.41 -11.12
CA ARG A 67 7.59 24.95 -9.74
C ARG A 67 7.36 26.46 -9.64
N ARG A 68 7.47 27.20 -10.74
CA ARG A 68 7.31 28.67 -10.76
C ARG A 68 5.88 29.15 -10.51
N ASN A 69 4.89 28.25 -10.56
CA ASN A 69 3.47 28.60 -10.39
C ASN A 69 2.92 28.25 -8.99
N ARG A 70 3.79 28.07 -8.00
CA ARG A 70 3.38 27.92 -6.59
C ARG A 70 3.33 29.31 -5.96
N VAL A 71 2.12 29.86 -5.86
CA VAL A 71 1.78 30.98 -4.96
C VAL A 71 1.71 30.51 -3.51
#